data_AF-A0A0Q0CKN7-F1
#
_entry.id   AF-A0A0Q0CKN7-F1
#
_cell.length_a   1.000
_cell.length_b   1.000
_cell.length_c   1.000
_cell.angle_alpha   90.00
_cell.angle_beta   90.00
_cell.angle_gamma   90.00
#
_symmetry.space_group_name_H-M   'P 1'
#
loop_
_entity.id
_entity.type
_entity.pdbx_description
1 polymer ?
#
loop_
_entity_poly.entity_id
_entity_poly.type
_entity_poly.pdbx_seq_one_letter_code
_entity_poly.pdbx_strand_id
1 'polypeptide(L)'
;MIDLFSGLDAWVLVSLLLALAFVLTFEFINGFHDTANAVATVIYTKAMPPHLAVFFSGVFNFLGVLLGGVGVAYAIVHLLPVELLINVNTGHGLAMVFSLLAAAITWNLGTWYFGIPASSSHTLIGSILGVGLANALINGIPLADGVNWQKAIDIGASLVFSPLAGFIVAGLVLLALKWWRPLSKMHKTPDQRRKLDDKKHPPFWNRLVLVISAMAVSFVHGSNDGQKGIGLIM
;
A
#
# COMPACT_ATOMS: atom_id res chain seq x y z
N MET A 1 -28.01 -15.44 -6.40
CA MET A 1 -27.09 -14.50 -5.70
C MET A 1 -27.50 -14.27 -4.25
N ILE A 2 -28.81 -14.17 -3.95
CA ILE A 2 -29.31 -14.12 -2.55
C ILE A 2 -29.27 -15.52 -1.88
N ASP A 3 -29.32 -16.60 -2.67
CA ASP A 3 -29.16 -17.99 -2.18
C ASP A 3 -27.75 -18.34 -1.67
N LEU A 4 -26.75 -17.46 -1.86
CA LEU A 4 -25.41 -17.67 -1.29
C LEU A 4 -25.43 -17.52 0.24
N PHE A 5 -26.42 -16.81 0.78
CA PHE A 5 -26.54 -16.50 2.20
C PHE A 5 -27.66 -17.28 2.90
N SER A 6 -28.43 -18.10 2.16
CA SER A 6 -29.66 -18.76 2.66
C SER A 6 -29.41 -19.95 3.60
N GLY A 7 -28.16 -20.20 4.02
CA GLY A 7 -27.78 -21.22 5.00
C GLY A 7 -26.77 -20.75 6.04
N LEU A 8 -26.44 -19.45 6.10
CA LEU A 8 -25.52 -18.91 7.09
C LEU A 8 -26.28 -18.41 8.32
N ASP A 9 -25.79 -18.75 9.50
CA ASP A 9 -26.31 -18.17 10.74
C ASP A 9 -26.19 -16.64 10.69
N ALA A 10 -27.18 -15.94 11.25
CA ALA A 10 -27.23 -14.49 11.26
C ALA A 10 -25.95 -13.85 11.83
N TRP A 11 -25.33 -14.48 12.83
CA TRP A 11 -24.09 -13.99 13.45
C TRP A 11 -22.88 -14.09 12.51
N VAL A 12 -22.81 -15.12 11.66
CA VAL A 12 -21.74 -15.28 10.66
C VAL A 12 -21.89 -14.20 9.59
N LEU A 13 -23.13 -13.97 9.12
CA LEU A 13 -23.40 -12.94 8.11
C LEU A 13 -23.03 -11.53 8.62
N VAL A 14 -23.40 -11.19 9.86
CA VAL A 14 -23.01 -9.93 10.50
C VAL A 14 -21.49 -9.82 10.61
N SER A 15 -20.81 -10.91 10.99
CA SER A 15 -19.36 -10.92 11.13
C SER A 15 -18.63 -10.75 9.79
N LEU A 16 -19.13 -11.37 8.72
CA LEU A 16 -18.57 -11.20 7.37
C LEU A 16 -18.73 -9.76 6.86
N LEU A 17 -19.91 -9.15 7.07
CA LEU A 17 -20.13 -7.74 6.73
C LEU A 17 -19.19 -6.83 7.54
N LEU A 18 -18.97 -7.14 8.81
CA LEU A 18 -18.05 -6.39 9.65
C LEU A 18 -16.59 -6.58 9.21
N ALA A 19 -16.18 -7.80 8.85
CA ALA A 19 -14.85 -8.08 8.32
C ALA A 19 -14.60 -7.30 7.02
N LEU A 20 -15.57 -7.30 6.10
CA LEU A 20 -15.51 -6.47 4.89
C LEU A 20 -15.37 -4.99 5.23
N ALA A 21 -16.14 -4.48 6.21
CA ALA A 21 -16.02 -3.10 6.66
C ALA A 21 -14.62 -2.79 7.23
N PHE A 22 -14.00 -3.73 7.95
CA PHE A 22 -12.62 -3.59 8.43
C PHE A 22 -11.62 -3.54 7.28
N VAL A 23 -11.71 -4.43 6.29
CA VAL A 23 -10.81 -4.41 5.13
C VAL A 23 -10.97 -3.10 4.35
N LEU A 24 -12.20 -2.64 4.10
CA LEU A 24 -12.46 -1.36 3.44
C LEU A 24 -11.92 -0.17 4.25
N THR A 25 -12.03 -0.23 5.58
CA THR A 25 -11.46 0.79 6.47
C THR A 25 -9.94 0.78 6.41
N PHE A 26 -9.30 -0.39 6.44
CA PHE A 26 -7.86 -0.53 6.27
C PHE A 26 -7.40 0.04 4.93
N GLU A 27 -8.06 -0.29 3.82
CA GLU A 27 -7.73 0.23 2.49
C GLU A 27 -7.94 1.75 2.40
N PHE A 28 -9.00 2.28 3.00
CA PHE A 28 -9.22 3.72 3.09
C PHE A 28 -8.08 4.43 3.84
N ILE A 29 -7.66 3.87 4.98
CA ILE A 29 -6.53 4.38 5.77
C ILE A 29 -5.24 4.33 4.97
N ASN A 30 -4.97 3.20 4.36
CA ASN A 30 -3.80 3.01 3.51
C ASN A 30 -3.75 4.07 2.39
N GLY A 31 -4.89 4.31 1.73
CA GLY A 31 -5.03 5.28 0.67
C GLY A 31 -4.59 6.70 1.07
N PHE A 32 -5.07 7.24 2.19
CA PHE A 32 -4.69 8.61 2.58
C PHE A 32 -3.28 8.70 3.18
N HIS A 33 -2.78 7.63 3.82
CA HIS A 33 -1.39 7.54 4.27
C HIS A 33 -0.41 7.66 3.10
N ASP A 34 -0.63 6.85 2.07
CA ASP A 34 0.37 6.67 1.02
C ASP A 34 0.13 7.56 -0.21
N THR A 35 -1.03 8.22 -0.33
CA THR A 35 -1.27 9.23 -1.38
C THR A 35 -0.17 10.30 -1.38
N ALA A 36 0.31 10.71 -0.20
CA ALA A 36 1.38 11.69 -0.07
C ALA A 36 2.65 11.29 -0.83
N ASN A 37 2.99 9.99 -0.86
CA ASN A 37 4.20 9.48 -1.51
C ASN A 37 4.17 9.69 -3.03
N ALA A 38 2.99 9.60 -3.65
CA ALA A 38 2.84 9.78 -5.10
C ALA A 38 2.72 11.26 -5.50
N VAL A 39 2.00 12.08 -4.72
CA VAL A 39 1.65 13.45 -5.12
C VAL A 39 2.57 14.55 -4.55
N ALA A 40 3.42 14.24 -3.56
CA ALA A 40 4.28 15.24 -2.93
C ALA A 40 5.16 16.01 -3.94
N THR A 41 5.70 15.31 -4.94
CA THR A 41 6.60 15.90 -5.95
C THR A 41 5.89 16.92 -6.82
N VAL A 42 4.71 16.61 -7.34
CA VAL A 42 3.91 17.50 -8.20
C VAL A 42 3.31 18.69 -7.45
N ILE A 43 2.96 18.50 -6.18
CA ILE A 43 2.48 19.59 -5.31
C ILE A 43 3.63 20.53 -4.94
N TYR A 44 4.74 19.99 -4.44
CA TYR A 44 5.91 20.77 -4.04
C TYR A 44 6.48 21.59 -5.20
N THR A 45 6.57 20.99 -6.38
CA THR A 45 7.06 21.67 -7.60
C THR A 45 6.07 22.68 -8.19
N LYS A 46 4.86 22.82 -7.61
CA LYS A 46 3.77 23.66 -8.11
C LYS A 46 3.35 23.29 -9.54
N ALA A 47 3.48 22.01 -9.90
CA ALA A 47 3.07 21.46 -11.19
C ALA A 47 1.54 21.23 -11.24
N MET A 48 0.93 20.84 -10.13
CA MET A 48 -0.52 20.62 -10.03
C MET A 48 -1.02 21.13 -8.67
N PRO A 49 -2.22 21.73 -8.59
CA PRO A 49 -2.78 22.08 -7.29
C PRO A 49 -3.14 20.82 -6.48
N PRO A 50 -3.09 20.86 -5.14
CA PRO A 50 -3.28 19.68 -4.29
C PRO A 50 -4.57 18.90 -4.55
N HIS A 51 -5.70 19.60 -4.73
CA HIS A 51 -7.00 18.95 -4.94
C HIS A 51 -7.04 18.10 -6.22
N LEU A 52 -6.48 18.61 -7.33
CA LEU A 52 -6.39 17.84 -8.58
C LEU A 52 -5.40 16.68 -8.43
N ALA A 53 -4.26 16.92 -7.77
CA ALA A 53 -3.24 15.89 -7.59
C ALA A 53 -3.79 14.68 -6.82
N VAL A 54 -4.52 14.93 -5.73
CA VAL A 54 -5.17 13.88 -4.94
C VAL A 54 -6.27 13.18 -5.74
N PHE A 55 -7.13 13.94 -6.44
CA PHE A 55 -8.20 13.36 -7.26
C PHE A 55 -7.65 12.41 -8.34
N PHE A 56 -6.69 12.88 -9.16
CA PHE A 56 -6.11 12.05 -10.20
C PHE A 56 -5.28 10.90 -9.62
N SER A 57 -4.58 11.10 -8.49
CA SER A 57 -3.91 10.00 -7.80
C SER A 57 -4.90 8.89 -7.41
N GLY A 58 -6.08 9.25 -6.90
CA GLY A 58 -7.15 8.29 -6.59
C GLY A 58 -7.63 7.53 -7.85
N VAL A 59 -7.87 8.24 -8.95
CA VAL A 59 -8.26 7.62 -10.23
C VAL A 59 -7.19 6.64 -10.74
N PHE A 60 -5.92 7.04 -10.75
CA PHE A 60 -4.84 6.17 -11.21
C PHE A 60 -4.56 5.01 -10.26
N ASN A 61 -4.72 5.18 -8.94
CA ASN A 61 -4.68 4.07 -7.99
C ASN A 61 -5.79 3.06 -8.30
N PHE A 62 -7.02 3.52 -8.49
CA PHE A 62 -8.15 2.66 -8.85
C PHE A 62 -7.90 1.90 -10.17
N LEU A 63 -7.40 2.59 -11.20
CA LEU A 63 -6.99 1.93 -12.46
C LEU A 63 -5.85 0.93 -12.23
N GLY A 64 -4.91 1.24 -11.34
CA GLY A 64 -3.84 0.34 -10.92
C GLY A 64 -4.38 -0.95 -10.32
N VAL A 65 -5.39 -0.88 -9.45
CA VAL A 65 -6.05 -2.06 -8.90
C VAL A 65 -6.72 -2.88 -9.99
N LEU A 66 -7.46 -2.24 -10.90
CA LEU A 66 -8.19 -2.94 -11.97
C LEU A 66 -7.27 -3.62 -13.00
N LEU A 67 -6.11 -3.02 -13.29
CA LEU A 67 -5.20 -3.45 -14.36
C LEU A 67 -3.91 -4.13 -13.85
N GLY A 68 -3.66 -4.11 -12.53
CA GLY A 68 -2.40 -4.46 -11.88
C GLY A 68 -2.11 -5.95 -11.70
N GLY A 69 -3.03 -6.82 -12.11
CA GLY A 69 -2.93 -8.26 -11.87
C GLY A 69 -3.15 -8.63 -10.39
N VAL A 70 -2.90 -9.90 -10.04
CA VAL A 70 -3.28 -10.50 -8.74
C VAL A 70 -2.09 -11.03 -7.94
N GLY A 71 -0.86 -10.72 -8.36
CA GLY A 71 0.36 -11.30 -7.79
C GLY A 71 0.54 -10.98 -6.30
N VAL A 72 0.26 -9.73 -5.89
CA VAL A 72 0.33 -9.32 -4.48
C VAL A 72 -0.79 -9.95 -3.67
N ALA A 73 -2.02 -10.02 -4.21
CA ALA A 73 -3.15 -10.67 -3.55
C ALA A 73 -2.81 -12.14 -3.21
N TYR A 74 -2.27 -12.89 -4.18
CA TYR A 74 -1.80 -14.26 -3.92
C TYR A 74 -0.70 -14.32 -2.88
N ALA A 75 0.26 -13.37 -2.90
CA ALA A 75 1.32 -13.35 -1.90
C ALA A 75 0.77 -13.16 -0.47
N ILE A 76 -0.26 -12.32 -0.30
CA ILE A 76 -0.94 -12.12 0.98
C ILE A 76 -1.68 -13.40 1.40
N VAL A 77 -2.49 -13.99 0.50
CA VAL A 77 -3.23 -15.23 0.79
C VAL A 77 -2.28 -16.37 1.23
N HIS A 78 -1.14 -16.53 0.56
CA HIS A 78 -0.16 -17.58 0.90
C HIS A 78 0.67 -17.27 2.16
N LEU A 79 0.62 -16.03 2.66
CA LEU A 79 1.23 -15.64 3.91
C LEU A 79 0.28 -15.86 5.09
N LEU A 80 -1.04 -15.88 4.85
CA LEU A 80 -2.02 -16.15 5.89
C LEU A 80 -1.78 -17.53 6.53
N PRO A 81 -2.02 -17.66 7.85
CA PRO A 81 -1.97 -18.94 8.54
C PRO A 81 -2.83 -20.01 7.87
N VAL A 82 -2.33 -21.24 7.82
CA VAL A 82 -3.01 -22.36 7.15
C VAL A 82 -4.40 -22.61 7.75
N GLU A 83 -4.60 -22.41 9.06
CA GLU A 83 -5.93 -22.60 9.67
C GLU A 83 -6.93 -21.53 9.24
N LEU A 84 -6.47 -20.32 8.91
CA LEU A 84 -7.30 -19.27 8.31
C LEU A 84 -7.83 -19.69 6.93
N LEU A 85 -7.05 -20.50 6.21
CA LEU A 85 -7.38 -21.00 4.87
C LEU A 85 -8.17 -22.31 4.88
N ILE A 86 -7.93 -23.19 5.87
CA ILE A 86 -8.44 -24.57 5.88
C ILE A 86 -9.55 -24.79 6.92
N ASN A 87 -9.52 -24.10 8.06
CA ASN A 87 -10.39 -24.41 9.20
C ASN A 87 -11.56 -23.43 9.31
N VAL A 88 -12.72 -23.88 8.85
CA VAL A 88 -14.01 -23.19 8.89
C VAL A 88 -14.66 -23.23 10.28
N ASN A 89 -13.87 -23.31 11.37
CA ASN A 89 -14.43 -23.07 12.70
C ASN A 89 -14.65 -21.56 12.80
N THR A 90 -15.83 -21.12 12.35
CA THR A 90 -16.18 -19.74 12.01
C THR A 90 -15.79 -18.74 13.10
N GLY A 91 -15.90 -19.11 14.38
CA GLY A 91 -15.49 -18.25 15.49
C GLY A 91 -13.99 -17.93 15.54
N HIS A 92 -13.12 -18.94 15.42
CA HIS A 92 -11.67 -18.76 15.53
C HIS A 92 -11.10 -18.03 14.31
N GLY A 93 -11.54 -18.40 13.10
CA GLY A 93 -11.12 -17.72 11.87
C GLY A 93 -11.50 -16.24 11.87
N LEU A 94 -12.74 -15.92 12.25
CA LEU A 94 -13.20 -14.53 12.36
C LEU A 94 -12.41 -13.76 13.43
N ALA A 95 -12.16 -14.36 14.61
CA ALA A 95 -11.35 -13.72 15.65
C ALA A 95 -9.93 -13.39 15.16
N MET A 96 -9.32 -14.27 14.36
CA MET A 96 -8.03 -14.04 13.74
C MET A 96 -8.07 -12.89 12.72
N VAL A 97 -9.07 -12.86 11.83
CA VAL A 97 -9.27 -11.75 10.87
C VAL A 97 -9.48 -10.42 11.58
N PHE A 98 -10.31 -10.37 12.61
CA PHE A 98 -10.51 -9.14 13.37
C PHE A 98 -9.25 -8.71 14.11
N SER A 99 -8.49 -9.65 14.68
CA SER A 99 -7.24 -9.34 15.38
C SER A 99 -6.19 -8.77 14.43
N LEU A 100 -6.01 -9.37 13.25
CA LEU A 100 -5.00 -8.92 12.28
C LEU A 100 -5.36 -7.55 11.70
N LEU A 101 -6.64 -7.31 11.37
CA LEU A 101 -7.10 -6.04 10.81
C LEU A 101 -7.14 -4.94 11.87
N ALA A 102 -7.59 -5.24 13.08
CA ALA A 102 -7.58 -4.28 14.19
C ALA A 102 -6.15 -3.82 14.51
N ALA A 103 -5.21 -4.76 14.65
CA ALA A 103 -3.81 -4.42 14.87
C ALA A 103 -3.26 -3.53 13.76
N ALA A 104 -3.56 -3.86 12.49
CA ALA A 104 -3.07 -3.08 11.37
C ALA A 104 -3.69 -1.68 11.28
N ILE A 105 -5.00 -1.58 11.46
CA ILE A 105 -5.75 -0.31 11.46
C ILE A 105 -5.28 0.58 12.61
N THR A 106 -5.20 0.06 13.83
CA THR A 106 -4.77 0.82 15.01
C THR A 106 -3.36 1.36 14.84
N TRP A 107 -2.43 0.55 14.33
CA TRP A 107 -1.06 1.00 14.11
C TRP A 107 -0.95 2.06 13.00
N ASN A 108 -1.63 1.86 11.87
CA ASN A 108 -1.67 2.85 10.80
C ASN A 108 -2.27 4.17 11.30
N LEU A 109 -3.47 4.16 11.91
CA LEU A 109 -4.08 5.38 12.46
C LEU A 109 -3.19 6.07 13.51
N GLY A 110 -2.57 5.30 14.39
CA GLY A 110 -1.65 5.83 15.40
C GLY A 110 -0.45 6.53 14.77
N THR A 111 0.21 5.88 13.82
CA THR A 111 1.37 6.47 13.13
C THR A 111 1.00 7.71 12.31
N TRP A 112 -0.16 7.73 11.65
CA TRP A 112 -0.65 8.95 10.99
C TRP A 112 -0.98 10.07 11.97
N TYR A 113 -1.65 9.77 13.08
CA TYR A 113 -1.99 10.77 14.09
C TYR A 113 -0.74 11.45 14.66
N PHE A 114 0.35 10.69 14.85
CA PHE A 114 1.64 11.22 15.30
C PHE A 114 2.54 11.74 14.16
N GLY A 115 2.09 11.68 12.90
CA GLY A 115 2.89 12.11 11.75
C GLY A 115 4.14 11.27 11.49
N ILE A 116 4.18 10.03 11.97
CA ILE A 116 5.29 9.10 11.80
C ILE A 116 5.15 8.43 10.43
N PRO A 117 6.13 8.56 9.53
CA PRO A 117 6.10 7.85 8.25
C PRO A 117 6.24 6.35 8.51
N ALA A 118 5.16 5.60 8.29
CA ALA A 118 5.08 4.17 8.49
C ALA A 118 4.65 3.47 7.20
N SER A 119 5.09 2.23 7.03
CA SER A 119 4.74 1.41 5.87
C SER A 119 3.57 0.50 6.21
N SER A 120 2.42 0.72 5.57
CA SER A 120 1.24 -0.14 5.73
C SER A 120 1.50 -1.60 5.35
N SER A 121 2.42 -1.86 4.40
CA SER A 121 2.86 -3.23 4.08
C SER A 121 3.48 -3.93 5.28
N HIS A 122 4.44 -3.28 5.95
CA HIS A 122 5.09 -3.85 7.13
C HIS A 122 4.09 -4.06 8.27
N THR A 123 3.16 -3.11 8.43
CA THR A 123 2.08 -3.21 9.41
C THR A 123 1.20 -4.45 9.15
N LEU A 124 0.74 -4.66 7.92
CA LEU A 124 -0.11 -5.79 7.55
C LEU A 124 0.63 -7.12 7.65
N ILE A 125 1.85 -7.20 7.12
CA ILE A 125 2.67 -8.42 7.23
C ILE A 125 2.92 -8.74 8.71
N GLY A 126 3.30 -7.74 9.51
CA GLY A 126 3.52 -7.88 10.94
C GLY A 126 2.28 -8.38 11.69
N SER A 127 1.08 -7.91 11.33
CA SER A 127 -0.16 -8.40 11.94
C SER A 127 -0.50 -9.83 11.54
N ILE A 128 -0.26 -10.22 10.28
CA ILE A 128 -0.42 -11.61 9.80
C ILE A 128 0.54 -12.56 10.54
N LEU A 129 1.84 -12.20 10.61
CA LEU A 129 2.83 -12.99 11.34
C LEU A 129 2.45 -13.08 12.83
N GLY A 130 2.05 -11.97 13.44
CA GLY A 130 1.67 -11.91 14.85
C GLY A 130 0.48 -12.79 15.19
N VAL A 131 -0.58 -12.77 14.37
CA VAL A 131 -1.76 -13.63 14.56
C VAL A 131 -1.42 -15.10 14.32
N GLY A 132 -0.61 -15.43 13.31
CA GLY A 132 -0.17 -16.81 13.08
C GLY A 132 0.65 -17.39 14.24
N LEU A 133 1.59 -16.61 14.77
CA LEU A 133 2.38 -17.01 15.95
C LEU A 133 1.51 -17.13 17.21
N ALA A 134 0.61 -16.19 17.44
CA ALA A 134 -0.32 -16.26 18.58
C ALA A 134 -1.23 -17.50 18.49
N ASN A 135 -1.72 -17.82 17.29
CA ASN A 135 -2.53 -19.01 17.07
C ASN A 135 -1.73 -20.31 17.33
N ALA A 136 -0.48 -20.38 16.85
CA ALA A 136 0.39 -21.53 17.14
C ALA A 136 0.63 -21.72 18.64
N LEU A 137 0.86 -20.63 19.39
CA LEU A 137 1.01 -20.68 20.84
C LEU A 137 -0.24 -21.19 21.55
N ILE A 138 -1.43 -20.70 21.17
CA ILE A 138 -2.70 -21.07 21.78
C ILE A 138 -3.02 -22.55 21.54
N ASN A 139 -2.74 -23.07 20.34
CA ASN A 139 -3.05 -24.44 19.94
C ASN A 139 -1.91 -25.44 20.23
N GLY A 140 -0.80 -24.99 20.82
CA GLY A 140 0.35 -25.85 21.14
C GLY A 140 1.11 -26.37 19.90
N ILE A 141 0.96 -25.71 18.77
CA ILE A 141 1.65 -26.03 17.51
C ILE A 141 3.06 -25.41 17.56
N PRO A 142 4.10 -26.07 17.02
CA PRO A 142 5.41 -25.45 16.87
C PRO A 142 5.31 -24.09 16.16
N LEU A 143 6.00 -23.07 16.68
CA LEU A 143 6.04 -21.72 16.07
C LEU A 143 6.54 -21.72 14.62
N ALA A 144 7.33 -22.73 14.25
CA ALA A 144 7.81 -22.94 12.89
C ALA A 144 6.66 -23.23 11.89
N ASP A 145 5.57 -23.83 12.36
CA ASP A 145 4.46 -24.27 11.51
C ASP A 145 3.28 -23.27 11.52
N GLY A 146 3.28 -22.31 12.45
CA GLY A 146 2.24 -21.30 12.58
C GLY A 146 2.21 -20.27 11.44
N VAL A 147 3.31 -20.15 10.69
CA VAL A 147 3.44 -19.16 9.61
C VAL A 147 4.30 -19.71 8.47
N ASN A 148 3.98 -19.29 7.24
CA ASN A 148 4.82 -19.57 6.08
C ASN A 148 6.11 -18.72 6.09
N TRP A 149 7.14 -19.21 6.78
CA TRP A 149 8.43 -18.53 6.91
C TRP A 149 9.13 -18.29 5.58
N GLN A 150 9.06 -19.24 4.65
CA GLN A 150 9.65 -19.05 3.32
C GLN A 150 9.02 -17.83 2.64
N LYS A 151 7.68 -17.74 2.67
CA LYS A 151 6.99 -16.60 2.06
C LYS A 151 7.27 -15.29 2.80
N ALA A 152 7.33 -15.33 4.13
CA ALA A 152 7.68 -14.18 4.95
C ALA A 152 9.09 -13.64 4.61
N ILE A 153 10.06 -14.53 4.40
CA ILE A 153 11.43 -14.19 3.99
C ILE A 153 11.44 -13.61 2.57
N ASP A 154 10.74 -14.23 1.61
CA ASP A 154 10.68 -13.73 0.23
C ASP A 154 10.09 -12.31 0.17
N ILE A 155 9.01 -12.08 0.93
CA ILE A 155 8.36 -10.77 1.06
C ILE A 155 9.34 -9.81 1.76
N GLY A 156 9.89 -10.18 2.91
CA GLY A 156 10.84 -9.35 3.66
C GLY A 156 12.05 -8.93 2.82
N ALA A 157 12.61 -9.84 2.04
CA ALA A 157 13.70 -9.56 1.12
C ALA A 157 13.27 -8.52 0.06
N SER A 158 12.08 -8.67 -0.54
CA SER A 158 11.54 -7.69 -1.48
C SER A 158 11.39 -6.30 -0.86
N LEU A 159 10.91 -6.19 0.39
CA LEU A 159 10.76 -4.91 1.10
C LEU A 159 12.11 -4.25 1.43
N VAL A 160 13.18 -5.02 1.60
CA VAL A 160 14.55 -4.48 1.83
C VAL A 160 15.25 -4.10 0.52
N PHE A 161 15.14 -4.93 -0.52
CA PHE A 161 15.85 -4.69 -1.77
C PHE A 161 15.17 -3.65 -2.67
N SER A 162 13.84 -3.52 -2.62
CA SER A 162 13.10 -2.59 -3.50
C SER A 162 13.44 -1.11 -3.26
N PRO A 163 13.59 -0.60 -2.01
CA PRO A 163 14.01 0.78 -1.80
C PRO A 163 15.45 1.03 -2.24
N LEU A 164 16.34 0.04 -2.04
CA LEU A 164 17.74 0.13 -2.48
C LEU A 164 17.83 0.21 -4.01
N ALA A 165 17.13 -0.68 -4.71
CA ALA A 165 17.05 -0.66 -6.16
C ALA A 165 16.45 0.65 -6.68
N GLY A 166 15.33 1.10 -6.08
CA GLY A 166 14.70 2.38 -6.41
C GLY A 166 15.64 3.57 -6.23
N PHE A 167 16.38 3.61 -5.12
CA PHE A 167 17.35 4.67 -4.83
C PHE A 167 18.51 4.67 -5.85
N ILE A 168 19.09 3.50 -6.15
CA ILE A 168 20.19 3.38 -7.11
C ILE A 168 19.74 3.81 -8.50
N VAL A 169 18.61 3.29 -8.99
CA VAL A 169 18.10 3.62 -10.32
C VAL A 169 17.76 5.11 -10.42
N ALA A 170 17.05 5.68 -9.43
CA ALA A 170 16.74 7.10 -9.39
C ALA A 170 18.01 7.96 -9.35
N GLY A 171 19.02 7.56 -8.58
CA GLY A 171 20.32 8.23 -8.48
C GLY A 171 21.07 8.22 -9.81
N LEU A 172 21.14 7.08 -10.49
CA LEU A 172 21.78 6.95 -11.79
C LEU A 172 21.09 7.80 -12.87
N VAL A 173 19.75 7.78 -12.91
CA VAL A 173 18.97 8.63 -13.83
C VAL A 173 19.22 10.11 -13.56
N LEU A 174 19.27 10.52 -12.29
CA LEU A 174 19.57 11.90 -11.91
C LEU A 174 20.98 12.33 -12.36
N LEU A 175 21.99 11.49 -12.13
CA LEU A 175 23.37 11.76 -12.53
C LEU A 175 23.50 11.84 -14.05
N ALA A 176 22.89 10.91 -14.77
CA ALA A 176 22.87 10.90 -16.23
C ALA A 176 22.22 12.17 -16.81
N LEU A 177 21.10 12.62 -16.25
CA LEU A 177 20.42 13.84 -16.69
C LEU A 177 21.23 15.10 -16.38
N LYS A 178 21.91 15.16 -15.23
CA LYS A 178 22.82 16.26 -14.88
C LYS A 178 24.01 16.31 -15.82
N TRP A 179 24.55 15.16 -16.23
CA TRP A 179 25.67 15.08 -17.16
C TRP A 179 25.26 15.45 -18.59
N TRP A 180 24.11 14.95 -19.07
CA TRP A 180 23.64 15.21 -20.44
C TRP A 180 23.12 16.66 -20.62
N ARG A 181 22.40 17.20 -19.62
CA ARG A 181 21.78 18.53 -19.74
C ARG A 181 22.09 19.43 -18.53
N PRO A 182 23.36 19.76 -18.27
CA PRO A 182 23.77 20.47 -17.05
C PRO A 182 23.08 21.83 -16.90
N LEU A 183 22.90 22.56 -18.00
CA LEU A 183 22.29 23.91 -18.03
C LEU A 183 20.75 23.90 -18.11
N SER A 184 20.09 22.73 -17.96
CA SER A 184 18.63 22.66 -18.09
C SER A 184 17.91 23.40 -16.97
N LYS A 185 16.86 24.14 -17.34
CA LYS A 185 15.90 24.77 -16.40
C LYS A 185 15.14 23.73 -15.55
N MET A 186 15.25 22.44 -15.86
CA MET A 186 14.75 21.30 -15.09
C MET A 186 15.37 21.19 -13.70
N HIS A 187 16.63 21.58 -13.54
CA HIS A 187 17.37 21.41 -12.28
C HIS A 187 17.12 22.53 -11.26
N LYS A 188 16.32 23.55 -11.61
CA LYS A 188 15.98 24.66 -10.71
C LYS A 188 14.86 24.25 -9.75
N THR A 189 15.08 24.45 -8.45
CA THR A 189 14.02 24.30 -7.43
C THR A 189 12.95 25.38 -7.61
N PRO A 190 11.73 25.20 -7.04
CA PRO A 190 10.68 26.21 -7.10
C PRO A 190 11.12 27.58 -6.57
N ASP A 191 11.93 27.61 -5.50
CA ASP A 191 12.41 28.86 -4.90
C ASP A 191 13.48 29.55 -5.77
N GLN A 192 14.40 28.77 -6.36
CA GLN A 192 15.36 29.31 -7.33
C GLN A 192 14.65 29.87 -8.56
N ARG A 193 13.61 29.18 -9.04
CA ARG A 193 12.81 29.64 -10.19
C ARG A 193 12.07 30.93 -9.89
N ARG A 194 11.50 31.07 -8.68
CA ARG A 194 10.83 32.30 -8.26
C ARG A 194 11.80 33.47 -8.17
N LYS A 195 13.00 33.26 -7.62
CA LYS A 195 14.02 34.33 -7.48
C LYS A 195 14.64 34.75 -8.81
N LEU A 196 14.88 33.82 -9.73
CA LEU A 196 15.63 34.09 -10.97
C LEU A 196 14.74 34.43 -12.16
N ASP A 197 13.58 33.76 -12.27
CA ASP A 197 12.74 33.82 -13.47
C ASP A 197 11.37 34.49 -13.20
N ASP A 198 11.11 34.95 -11.97
CA ASP A 198 9.82 35.45 -11.45
C ASP A 198 8.60 34.57 -11.78
N LYS A 199 8.84 33.26 -11.93
CA LYS A 199 7.83 32.28 -12.34
C LYS A 199 7.52 31.30 -11.22
N LYS A 200 6.23 31.14 -10.93
CA LYS A 200 5.69 30.21 -9.92
C LYS A 200 5.64 28.75 -10.40
N HIS A 201 5.49 28.51 -11.71
CA HIS A 201 5.22 27.18 -12.28
C HIS A 201 6.39 26.65 -13.12
N PRO A 202 6.58 25.32 -13.19
CA PRO A 202 7.55 24.72 -14.10
C PRO A 202 7.19 24.94 -15.57
N PRO A 203 8.19 24.92 -16.49
CA PRO A 203 7.94 24.90 -17.93
C PRO A 203 6.99 23.77 -18.32
N PHE A 204 6.23 23.96 -19.40
CA PHE A 204 5.19 23.02 -19.84
C PHE A 204 5.67 21.57 -19.92
N TRP A 205 6.79 21.30 -20.59
CA TRP A 205 7.33 19.94 -20.73
C TRP A 205 7.75 19.31 -19.40
N ASN A 206 8.41 20.07 -18.53
CA ASN A 206 8.80 19.58 -17.20
C ASN A 206 7.57 19.30 -16.35
N ARG A 207 6.56 20.18 -16.44
CA ARG A 207 5.28 20.02 -15.76
C ARG A 207 4.58 18.74 -16.22
N LEU A 208 4.54 18.50 -17.53
CA LEU A 208 3.94 17.31 -18.12
C LEU A 208 4.64 16.04 -17.62
N VAL A 209 5.98 16.00 -17.65
CA VAL A 209 6.76 14.86 -17.15
C VAL A 209 6.50 14.61 -15.67
N LEU A 210 6.50 15.65 -14.83
CA LEU A 210 6.22 15.53 -13.40
C LEU A 210 4.81 14.96 -13.14
N VAL A 211 3.81 15.45 -13.87
CA VAL A 211 2.43 14.97 -13.74
C VAL A 211 2.32 13.52 -14.19
N ILE A 212 2.86 13.17 -15.36
CA ILE A 212 2.83 11.79 -15.87
C ILE A 212 3.57 10.85 -14.91
N SER A 213 4.73 11.25 -14.38
CA SER A 213 5.47 10.42 -13.42
C SER A 213 4.69 10.21 -12.13
N ALA A 214 4.03 11.26 -11.61
CA ALA A 214 3.22 11.12 -10.40
C ALA A 214 2.03 10.18 -10.63
N MET A 215 1.36 10.27 -11.78
CA MET A 215 0.25 9.39 -12.13
C MET A 215 0.70 7.95 -12.36
N ALA A 216 1.87 7.74 -12.97
CA ALA A 216 2.48 6.42 -13.13
C ALA A 216 2.84 5.81 -11.76
N VAL A 217 3.38 6.60 -10.83
CA VAL A 217 3.63 6.16 -9.45
C VAL A 217 2.31 5.80 -8.75
N SER A 218 1.26 6.63 -8.86
CA SER A 218 -0.07 6.31 -8.31
C SER A 218 -0.65 5.02 -8.90
N PHE A 219 -0.46 4.77 -10.20
CA PHE A 219 -0.90 3.56 -10.87
C PHE A 219 -0.16 2.31 -10.35
N VAL A 220 1.17 2.37 -10.33
CA VAL A 220 2.01 1.26 -9.83
C VAL A 220 1.75 1.03 -8.34
N HIS A 221 1.53 2.11 -7.58
CA HIS A 221 1.09 2.01 -6.19
C HIS A 221 -0.23 1.25 -6.10
N GLY A 222 -1.28 1.67 -6.80
CA GLY A 222 -2.57 0.98 -6.80
C GLY A 222 -2.48 -0.50 -7.22
N SER A 223 -1.63 -0.82 -8.20
CA SER A 223 -1.42 -2.20 -8.67
C SER A 223 -0.78 -3.13 -7.63
N ASN A 224 -0.09 -2.58 -6.64
CA ASN A 224 0.51 -3.36 -5.55
C ASN A 224 -0.33 -3.25 -4.28
N ASP A 225 -0.65 -2.03 -3.87
CA ASP A 225 -1.25 -1.75 -2.58
C ASP A 225 -2.72 -2.14 -2.52
N GLY A 226 -3.54 -1.79 -3.52
CA GLY A 226 -4.95 -2.19 -3.50
C GLY A 226 -5.16 -3.69 -3.75
N GLN A 227 -4.14 -4.40 -4.23
CA GLN A 227 -4.16 -5.86 -4.28
C GLN A 227 -4.03 -6.52 -2.90
N LYS A 228 -3.53 -5.80 -1.87
CA LYS A 228 -3.51 -6.31 -0.50
C LYS A 228 -4.93 -6.47 0.04
N GLY A 229 -5.77 -5.45 -0.14
CA GLY A 229 -7.19 -5.51 0.19
C GLY A 229 -7.91 -6.62 -0.55
N ILE A 230 -7.62 -6.82 -1.85
CA ILE A 230 -8.17 -7.96 -2.61
C ILE A 230 -7.74 -9.29 -1.99
N GLY A 231 -6.45 -9.45 -1.65
CA GLY A 231 -5.95 -10.66 -1.00
C GLY A 231 -6.52 -10.91 0.40
N LEU A 232 -7.04 -9.89 1.09
CA LEU A 232 -7.74 -10.04 2.37
C LEU A 232 -9.23 -10.35 2.21
N ILE A 233 -9.83 -10.01 1.07
CA ILE A 233 -11.23 -10.31 0.73
C ILE A 233 -11.37 -11.73 0.17
N MET A 234 -10.35 -12.18 -0.58
CA MET A 234 -10.26 -13.54 -1.13
C MET A 234 -10.12 -14.60 -0.03
#